data_AF-A0A1Y4HTH5-F1
#
_entry.id   AF-A0A1Y4HTH5-F1
#
_cell.length_a   1.000
_cell.length_b   1.000
_cell.length_c   1.000
_cell.angle_alpha   90.00
_cell.angle_beta   90.00
_cell.angle_gamma   90.00
#
_symmetry.space_group_name_H-M   'P 1'
#
loop_
_entity.id
_entity.type
_entity.pdbx_description
1 polymer ?
#
loop_
_entity_poly.entity_id
_entity_poly.type
_entity_poly.pdbx_seq_one_letter_code
_entity_poly.pdbx_strand_id
1 'polypeptide(L)'
;MESYFLLHMSDRVQRPLTILGLPSRYQRVVDKKAFDRLDQAIVAYFCAEAQEEIPCVLHDPSFLISDELKKLFCLYMPDLQMKIVQLFAGEKERHENCMYWLPYFRSVSCLHKDAERYPDGSIKKLIIDKTRLPHIPIFRVNEILEFRVIVELSVAESILRRCPYGVGLTPVEVK
;
A
#
# COMPACT_ATOMS: atom_id res chain seq x y z
N MET A 1 20.74 -14.24 3.24
CA MET A 1 19.39 -14.84 3.14
C MET A 1 18.48 -13.70 2.70
N GLU A 2 17.78 -13.83 1.57
CA GLU A 2 16.85 -12.77 1.16
C GLU A 2 15.61 -12.86 2.04
N SER A 3 15.30 -11.77 2.75
CA SER A 3 14.13 -11.67 3.62
C SER A 3 13.16 -10.65 3.04
N TYR A 4 11.88 -11.00 3.05
CA TYR A 4 10.81 -10.20 2.49
C TYR A 4 9.74 -9.96 3.54
N PHE A 5 9.10 -8.79 3.47
CA PHE A 5 8.14 -8.35 4.47
C PHE A 5 6.87 -7.86 3.78
N LEU A 6 5.73 -8.21 4.35
CA LEU A 6 4.45 -7.61 4.00
C LEU A 6 4.40 -6.21 4.61
N LEU A 7 4.22 -5.20 3.76
CA LEU A 7 3.94 -3.83 4.18
C LEU A 7 2.43 -3.65 4.33
N HIS A 8 2.01 -3.15 5.48
CA HIS A 8 0.61 -2.88 5.78
C HIS A 8 0.44 -1.68 6.71
N MET A 9 -0.79 -1.22 6.86
CA MET A 9 -1.15 -0.34 7.96
C MET A 9 -1.07 -1.14 9.27
N SER A 10 -0.43 -0.58 10.29
CA SER A 10 -0.26 -1.24 11.59
C SER A 10 -1.61 -1.47 12.27
N ASP A 11 -1.80 -2.65 12.86
CA ASP A 11 -3.00 -2.98 13.66
C ASP A 11 -3.13 -2.13 14.95
N ARG A 12 -2.09 -1.34 15.26
CA ARG A 12 -2.13 -0.37 16.36
C ARG A 12 -2.92 0.89 16.01
N VAL A 13 -3.10 1.19 14.72
CA VAL A 13 -3.92 2.31 14.24
C VAL A 13 -5.38 1.94 14.49
N GLN A 14 -6.05 2.66 15.39
CA GLN A 14 -7.42 2.37 15.81
C GLN A 14 -8.45 3.12 14.97
N ARG A 15 -8.13 4.35 14.56
CA ARG A 15 -9.05 5.23 13.81
C ARG A 15 -8.40 5.78 12.56
N PRO A 16 -8.10 4.93 11.55
CA PRO A 16 -7.55 5.41 10.31
C PRO A 16 -8.54 6.35 9.59
N LEU A 17 -8.01 7.27 8.80
CA LEU A 17 -8.81 8.10 7.88
C LEU A 17 -9.77 7.24 7.05
N THR A 18 -11.05 7.57 7.10
CA THR A 18 -12.06 6.97 6.20
C THR A 18 -12.23 7.86 4.98
N ILE A 19 -11.72 7.42 3.83
CA ILE A 19 -11.76 8.18 2.58
C ILE A 19 -13.15 8.07 1.94
N LEU A 20 -13.70 9.23 1.58
CA LEU A 20 -14.99 9.40 0.91
C LEU A 20 -14.79 10.00 -0.48
N GLY A 21 -15.66 9.61 -1.41
CA GLY A 21 -15.70 10.21 -2.75
C GLY A 21 -14.51 9.88 -3.65
N LEU A 22 -13.63 8.94 -3.29
CA LEU A 22 -12.61 8.44 -4.21
C LEU A 22 -13.30 7.62 -5.32
N PRO A 23 -13.22 8.02 -6.61
CA PRO A 23 -13.94 7.31 -7.67
C PRO A 23 -13.44 5.88 -7.83
N SER A 24 -14.32 4.95 -8.20
CA SER A 24 -14.01 3.51 -8.31
C SER A 24 -12.81 3.20 -9.21
N ARG A 25 -12.52 4.03 -10.22
CA ARG A 25 -11.32 3.86 -11.08
C ARG A 25 -9.99 4.04 -10.36
N TYR A 26 -9.99 4.71 -9.19
CA TYR A 26 -8.83 4.90 -8.33
C TYR A 26 -8.77 3.88 -7.18
N GLN A 27 -9.77 3.01 -7.05
CA GLN A 27 -9.87 2.01 -5.99
C GLN A 27 -9.20 0.70 -6.44
N ARG A 28 -8.33 0.14 -5.61
CA ARG A 28 -7.63 -1.16 -5.80
C ARG A 28 -7.05 -1.33 -7.22
N VAL A 29 -6.39 -0.30 -7.74
CA VAL A 29 -5.87 -0.29 -9.13
C VAL A 29 -4.71 -1.27 -9.27
N VAL A 30 -4.93 -2.35 -10.03
CA VAL A 30 -3.92 -3.42 -10.22
C VAL A 30 -3.32 -3.47 -11.63
N ASP A 31 -4.05 -2.99 -12.63
CA ASP A 31 -3.64 -3.02 -14.03
C ASP A 31 -2.86 -1.75 -14.43
N LYS A 32 -1.80 -1.94 -15.22
CA LYS A 32 -0.93 -0.83 -15.66
C LYS A 32 -1.68 0.15 -16.56
N LYS A 33 -2.43 -0.37 -17.54
CA LYS A 33 -3.13 0.47 -18.53
C LYS A 33 -4.23 1.29 -17.86
N ALA A 34 -4.94 0.70 -16.91
CA ALA A 34 -5.92 1.39 -16.08
C ALA A 34 -5.25 2.52 -15.28
N PHE A 35 -4.13 2.24 -14.61
CA PHE A 35 -3.36 3.24 -13.87
C PHE A 35 -2.87 4.39 -14.75
N ASP A 36 -2.38 4.10 -15.96
CA ASP A 36 -1.87 5.12 -16.88
C ASP A 36 -2.94 6.10 -17.37
N ARG A 37 -4.19 5.65 -17.43
CA ARG A 37 -5.35 6.48 -17.79
C ARG A 37 -5.83 7.38 -16.65
N LEU A 38 -5.29 7.22 -15.44
CA LEU A 38 -5.66 8.07 -14.30
C LEU A 38 -5.03 9.46 -14.42
N ASP A 39 -5.76 10.44 -13.93
CA ASP A 39 -5.30 11.82 -13.81
C ASP A 39 -4.10 11.87 -12.85
N GLN A 40 -3.17 12.81 -13.09
CA GLN A 40 -1.97 12.93 -12.24
C GLN A 40 -2.30 13.30 -10.80
N ALA A 41 -3.41 14.01 -10.59
CA ALA A 41 -3.91 14.39 -9.28
C ALA A 41 -5.44 14.30 -9.26
N ILE A 42 -5.98 13.90 -8.11
CA ILE A 42 -7.40 13.92 -7.83
C ILE A 42 -7.67 14.43 -6.42
N VAL A 43 -8.84 15.03 -6.24
CA VAL A 43 -9.37 15.42 -4.93
C VAL A 43 -10.37 14.37 -4.46
N ALA A 44 -10.24 13.96 -3.20
CA ALA A 44 -11.23 13.19 -2.46
C ALA A 44 -11.38 13.79 -1.06
N TYR A 45 -12.24 13.19 -0.24
CA TYR A 45 -12.56 13.70 1.09
C TYR A 45 -12.28 12.62 2.14
N PHE A 46 -12.25 13.00 3.40
CA PHE A 46 -12.29 12.07 4.52
C PHE A 46 -13.34 12.52 5.53
N CYS A 47 -13.91 11.57 6.27
CA CYS A 47 -14.72 11.87 7.44
C CYS A 47 -13.77 12.40 8.52
N ALA A 48 -13.95 13.65 8.94
CA ALA A 48 -13.20 14.23 10.04
C ALA A 48 -14.10 14.21 11.29
N GLU A 49 -14.29 13.01 11.82
CA GLU A 49 -14.78 12.81 13.17
C GLU A 49 -13.76 13.36 14.19
N ALA A 50 -14.06 13.24 15.48
CA ALA A 50 -13.08 13.64 16.48
C ALA A 50 -12.00 12.55 16.57
N GLN A 51 -10.80 12.83 16.06
CA GLN A 51 -9.53 12.13 16.30
C GLN A 51 -9.12 11.03 15.28
N GLU A 52 -9.19 11.31 13.97
CA GLU A 52 -8.57 10.46 12.96
C GLU A 52 -7.05 10.40 13.14
N GLU A 53 -6.54 9.20 12.97
CA GLU A 53 -5.13 8.93 12.78
C GLU A 53 -4.79 9.03 11.30
N ILE A 54 -3.67 9.69 10.99
CA ILE A 54 -3.16 9.87 9.64
C ILE A 54 -1.95 8.93 9.44
N PRO A 55 -2.17 7.61 9.24
CA PRO A 55 -1.09 6.65 9.06
C PRO A 55 -0.39 6.85 7.72
N CYS A 56 0.87 6.47 7.65
CA CYS A 56 1.64 6.57 6.41
C CYS A 56 1.21 5.56 5.34
N VAL A 57 0.43 4.53 5.70
CA VAL A 57 -0.18 3.56 4.77
C VAL A 57 -1.68 3.52 5.03
N LEU A 58 -2.46 3.65 3.97
CA LEU A 58 -3.90 3.32 3.94
C LEU A 58 -4.11 2.15 2.98
N HIS A 59 -5.08 1.30 3.26
CA HIS A 59 -5.40 0.13 2.42
C HIS A 59 -6.81 0.18 1.83
N ASP A 60 -7.68 1.03 2.35
CA ASP A 60 -9.05 1.20 1.93
C ASP A 60 -9.34 2.68 1.60
N PRO A 61 -9.99 2.98 0.47
CA PRO A 61 -10.42 2.05 -0.59
C PRO A 61 -9.28 1.66 -1.56
N SER A 62 -8.05 2.13 -1.31
CA SER A 62 -6.86 1.86 -2.12
C SER A 62 -5.60 1.82 -1.27
N PHE A 63 -4.56 1.16 -1.79
CA PHE A 63 -3.23 1.23 -1.18
C PHE A 63 -2.61 2.61 -1.44
N LEU A 64 -2.66 3.46 -0.43
CA LEU A 64 -2.13 4.82 -0.48
C LEU A 64 -0.97 4.97 0.49
N ILE A 65 -0.01 5.81 0.14
CA ILE A 65 1.16 6.10 0.97
C ILE A 65 1.32 7.60 1.22
N SER A 66 1.86 7.97 2.38
CA SER A 66 2.21 9.36 2.68
C SER A 66 3.37 9.87 1.82
N ASP A 67 3.57 11.18 1.82
CA ASP A 67 4.73 11.79 1.15
C ASP A 67 6.08 11.33 1.73
N GLU A 68 6.12 10.98 3.02
CA GLU A 68 7.30 10.40 3.66
C GLU A 68 7.67 9.04 3.04
N LEU A 69 6.71 8.13 2.92
CA LEU A 69 6.94 6.84 2.28
C LEU A 69 7.21 6.97 0.79
N LYS A 70 6.58 7.92 0.09
CA LYS A 70 6.94 8.23 -1.30
C LYS A 70 8.42 8.56 -1.42
N LYS A 71 8.92 9.52 -0.63
CA LYS A 71 10.33 9.93 -0.65
C LYS A 71 11.25 8.73 -0.38
N LEU A 72 10.89 7.89 0.58
CA LEU A 72 11.62 6.67 0.90
C LEU A 72 11.64 5.71 -0.31
N PHE A 73 10.48 5.42 -0.89
CA PHE A 73 10.39 4.45 -2.00
C PHE A 73 11.16 4.94 -3.24
N CYS A 74 11.17 6.24 -3.51
CA CYS A 74 11.97 6.81 -4.61
C CYS A 74 13.49 6.62 -4.44
N LEU A 75 14.00 6.37 -3.22
CA LEU A 75 15.41 6.02 -3.03
C LEU A 75 15.76 4.64 -3.59
N TYR A 76 14.78 3.73 -3.66
CA TYR A 76 14.95 2.35 -4.12
C TYR A 76 14.37 2.12 -5.52
N MET A 77 13.34 2.89 -5.88
CA MET A 77 12.66 2.85 -7.17
C MET A 77 12.49 4.28 -7.70
N PRO A 78 13.53 4.89 -8.29
CA PRO A 78 13.47 6.27 -8.78
C PRO A 78 12.36 6.52 -9.80
N ASP A 79 12.04 5.51 -10.62
CA ASP A 79 11.01 5.57 -11.66
C ASP A 79 9.62 5.13 -11.18
N LEU A 80 9.40 4.99 -9.86
CA LEU A 80 8.12 4.57 -9.30
C LEU A 80 7.03 5.61 -9.62
N GLN A 81 6.10 5.21 -10.48
CA GLN A 81 4.99 6.06 -10.88
C GLN A 81 3.95 6.13 -9.77
N MET A 82 3.49 7.35 -9.48
CA MET A 82 2.48 7.63 -8.47
C MET A 82 1.52 8.71 -8.95
N LYS A 83 0.28 8.68 -8.45
CA LYS A 83 -0.72 9.74 -8.65
C LYS A 83 -1.03 10.41 -7.31
N ILE A 84 -1.32 11.70 -7.32
CA ILE A 84 -1.66 12.46 -6.11
C ILE A 84 -3.13 12.20 -5.76
N VAL A 85 -3.39 11.91 -4.49
CA VAL A 85 -4.73 11.91 -3.90
C VAL A 85 -4.72 12.97 -2.79
N GLN A 86 -5.25 14.14 -3.11
CA GLN A 86 -5.42 15.21 -2.14
C GLN A 86 -6.72 14.98 -1.37
N LEU A 87 -6.62 14.85 -0.05
CA LEU A 87 -7.76 14.63 0.84
C LEU A 87 -8.06 15.92 1.60
N PHE A 88 -9.33 16.31 1.62
CA PHE A 88 -9.86 17.39 2.47
C PHE A 88 -10.89 16.84 3.45
N ALA A 89 -11.01 17.46 4.62
CA ALA A 89 -12.12 17.17 5.52
C ALA A 89 -13.45 17.35 4.76
N GLY A 90 -14.37 16.40 4.90
CA GLY A 90 -15.69 16.47 4.28
C GLY A 90 -16.61 17.51 4.95
N GLU A 91 -16.30 17.85 6.20
CA GLU A 91 -17.04 18.78 7.04
C GLU A 91 -16.67 20.23 6.67
N LYS A 92 -17.67 21.01 6.27
CA LYS A 92 -17.49 22.39 5.77
C LYS A 92 -16.75 23.33 6.72
N GLU A 93 -16.80 23.07 8.01
CA GLU A 93 -16.19 23.90 9.06
C GLU A 93 -14.74 23.52 9.36
N ARG A 94 -14.28 22.37 8.84
CA ARG A 94 -12.89 21.92 8.99
C ARG A 94 -12.08 22.24 7.74
N HIS A 95 -10.85 22.69 7.96
CA HIS A 95 -9.88 23.02 6.90
C HIS A 95 -8.72 22.01 6.84
N GLU A 96 -8.84 20.92 7.59
CA GLU A 96 -7.86 19.84 7.63
C GLU A 96 -7.73 19.21 6.23
N ASN A 97 -6.49 18.95 5.84
CA ASN A 97 -6.19 18.29 4.59
C ASN A 97 -4.92 17.47 4.74
N CYS A 98 -4.82 16.40 3.97
CA CYS A 98 -3.62 15.59 3.89
C CYS A 98 -3.44 15.09 2.46
N MET A 99 -2.19 14.85 2.09
CA MET A 99 -1.82 14.40 0.76
C MET A 99 -1.31 12.97 0.83
N TYR A 100 -1.89 12.12 0.00
CA TYR A 100 -1.46 10.74 -0.20
C TYR A 100 -1.08 10.51 -1.66
N TRP A 101 -0.37 9.41 -1.88
CA TRP A 101 0.08 8.98 -3.18
C TRP A 101 -0.48 7.59 -3.47
N LEU A 102 -0.98 7.40 -4.68
CA LEU A 102 -1.39 6.12 -5.23
C LEU A 102 -0.24 5.58 -6.10
N PRO A 103 0.62 4.69 -5.57
CA PRO A 103 1.72 4.10 -6.33
C PRO A 103 1.23 2.98 -7.26
N TYR A 104 1.88 2.83 -8.40
CA TYR A 104 1.78 1.62 -9.21
C TYR A 104 2.91 0.65 -8.88
N PHE A 105 2.58 -0.47 -8.23
CA PHE A 105 3.53 -1.55 -8.02
C PHE A 105 3.37 -2.63 -9.09
N ARG A 106 4.50 -3.10 -9.62
CA ARG A 106 4.51 -4.25 -10.53
C ARG A 106 3.89 -5.45 -9.83
N SER A 107 2.96 -6.11 -10.52
CA SER A 107 2.36 -7.36 -10.06
C SER A 107 3.26 -8.54 -10.38
N VAL A 108 3.41 -9.45 -9.41
CA VAL A 108 4.34 -10.58 -9.50
C VAL A 108 3.64 -11.87 -9.07
N SER A 109 3.64 -12.86 -9.96
CA SER A 109 3.13 -14.22 -9.69
C SER A 109 4.19 -15.06 -9.00
N CYS A 110 4.30 -14.90 -7.68
CA CYS A 110 5.32 -15.54 -6.86
C CYS A 110 4.73 -16.38 -5.73
N LEU A 111 3.47 -16.81 -5.81
CA LEU A 111 2.86 -17.61 -4.75
C LEU A 111 3.41 -19.05 -4.75
N HIS A 112 3.93 -19.51 -3.60
CA HIS A 112 4.34 -20.90 -3.44
C HIS A 112 3.12 -21.83 -3.38
N LYS A 113 3.29 -23.08 -3.83
CA LYS A 113 2.21 -24.10 -3.86
C LYS A 113 1.63 -24.43 -2.47
N ASP A 114 2.40 -24.18 -1.41
CA ASP A 114 2.00 -24.43 -0.02
C ASP A 114 1.20 -23.26 0.60
N ALA A 115 0.97 -22.17 -0.15
CA ALA A 115 0.15 -21.06 0.34
C ALA A 115 -1.30 -21.51 0.59
N GLU A 116 -1.87 -21.08 1.72
CA GLU A 116 -3.21 -21.49 2.12
C GLU A 116 -4.24 -20.39 1.86
N ARG A 117 -5.45 -20.78 1.48
CA ARG A 117 -6.60 -19.89 1.30
C ARG A 117 -7.75 -20.27 2.23
N TYR A 118 -8.55 -19.28 2.57
CA TYR A 118 -9.87 -19.51 3.15
C TYR A 118 -10.88 -19.97 2.07
N PRO A 119 -12.04 -20.53 2.45
CA PRO A 119 -13.06 -20.96 1.50
C PRO A 119 -13.60 -19.86 0.58
N ASP A 120 -13.54 -18.60 1.01
CA ASP A 120 -13.92 -17.42 0.21
C ASP A 120 -12.85 -16.99 -0.82
N GLY A 121 -11.71 -17.69 -0.85
CA GLY A 121 -10.58 -17.44 -1.75
C GLY A 121 -9.55 -16.43 -1.23
N SER A 122 -9.79 -15.80 -0.08
CA SER A 122 -8.85 -14.89 0.58
C SER A 122 -7.60 -15.62 1.07
N ILE A 123 -6.46 -14.94 1.09
CA ILE A 123 -5.19 -15.54 1.49
C ILE A 123 -5.15 -15.72 3.01
N LYS A 124 -5.06 -16.97 3.46
CA LYS A 124 -4.90 -17.32 4.88
C LYS A 124 -3.43 -17.32 5.28
N LYS A 125 -2.58 -17.96 4.47
CA LYS A 125 -1.14 -18.04 4.70
C LYS A 125 -0.40 -17.68 3.42
N LEU A 126 0.24 -16.52 3.42
CA LEU A 126 1.08 -16.06 2.32
C LEU A 126 2.47 -16.70 2.41
N ILE A 127 2.81 -17.51 1.40
CA ILE A 127 4.15 -18.09 1.24
C ILE A 127 4.62 -17.73 -0.17
N ILE A 128 5.82 -17.16 -0.27
CA ILE A 128 6.43 -16.76 -1.54
C ILE A 128 7.37 -17.87 -2.04
N ASP A 129 7.29 -18.16 -3.33
CA ASP A 129 8.21 -19.05 -4.04
C ASP A 129 9.48 -18.28 -4.40
N LYS A 130 10.59 -18.70 -3.82
CA LYS A 130 11.90 -18.07 -3.97
C LYS A 130 12.36 -18.04 -5.44
N THR A 131 12.01 -19.06 -6.21
CA THR A 131 12.43 -19.18 -7.62
C THR A 131 11.69 -18.20 -8.54
N ARG A 132 10.58 -17.62 -8.05
CA ARG A 132 9.72 -16.68 -8.78
C ARG A 132 9.81 -15.24 -8.25
N LEU A 133 10.75 -14.97 -7.35
CA LEU A 133 11.01 -13.64 -6.84
C LEU A 133 11.61 -12.73 -7.93
N PRO A 134 11.18 -11.47 -8.00
CA PRO A 134 11.69 -10.53 -8.97
C PRO A 134 12.94 -9.81 -8.42
N HIS A 135 13.78 -9.27 -9.30
CA HIS A 135 14.85 -8.34 -8.91
C HIS A 135 14.33 -6.89 -8.76
N ILE A 136 13.23 -6.70 -8.03
CA ILE A 136 12.70 -5.36 -7.70
C ILE A 136 12.41 -5.28 -6.19
N PRO A 137 12.69 -4.12 -5.56
CA PRO A 137 12.70 -4.02 -4.10
C PRO A 137 11.30 -3.92 -3.49
N ILE A 138 10.30 -3.48 -4.27
CA ILE A 138 8.91 -3.35 -3.83
C ILE A 138 7.99 -3.85 -4.95
N PHE A 139 7.05 -4.72 -4.61
CA PHE A 139 6.12 -5.30 -5.58
C PHE A 139 4.79 -5.70 -4.96
N ARG A 140 3.78 -5.92 -5.81
CA ARG A 140 2.47 -6.45 -5.40
C ARG A 140 2.38 -7.94 -5.70
N VAL A 141 1.90 -8.73 -4.75
CA VAL A 141 1.63 -10.16 -4.97
C VAL A 141 0.43 -10.30 -5.91
N ASN A 142 0.59 -11.11 -6.95
CA ASN A 142 -0.50 -11.49 -7.85
C ASN A 142 -1.25 -12.71 -7.31
N GLU A 143 -2.25 -13.20 -8.04
CA GLU A 143 -2.92 -14.49 -7.78
C GLU A 143 -3.76 -14.50 -6.49
N ILE A 144 -3.80 -13.42 -5.72
CA ILE A 144 -4.60 -13.25 -4.50
C ILE A 144 -5.64 -12.13 -4.68
N LEU A 145 -6.71 -12.17 -3.88
CA LEU A 145 -7.81 -11.19 -3.95
C LEU A 145 -7.38 -9.84 -3.33
N GLU A 146 -6.53 -9.90 -2.32
CA GLU A 146 -6.06 -8.77 -1.53
C GLU A 146 -4.95 -7.99 -2.24
N PHE A 147 -4.92 -6.69 -1.99
CA PHE A 147 -3.80 -5.86 -2.42
C PHE A 147 -2.67 -5.98 -1.38
N ARG A 148 -1.74 -6.92 -1.56
CA ARG A 148 -0.58 -7.12 -0.68
C ARG A 148 0.70 -6.61 -1.33
N VAL A 149 1.38 -5.70 -0.65
CA VAL A 149 2.66 -5.12 -1.08
C VAL A 149 3.79 -5.75 -0.28
N ILE A 150 4.79 -6.25 -0.98
CA ILE A 150 5.98 -6.86 -0.43
C ILE A 150 7.15 -5.92 -0.62
N VAL A 151 7.97 -5.80 0.43
CA VAL A 151 9.23 -5.06 0.42
C VAL A 151 10.38 -6.00 0.76
N GLU A 152 11.51 -5.82 0.09
CA GLU A 152 12.74 -6.51 0.45
C GLU A 152 13.35 -5.97 1.76
N LEU A 153 14.29 -6.72 2.33
CA LEU A 153 14.95 -6.37 3.60
C LEU A 153 15.50 -4.94 3.64
N SER A 154 16.19 -4.51 2.58
CA SER A 154 16.83 -3.19 2.54
C SER A 154 15.81 -2.04 2.71
N VAL A 155 14.62 -2.19 2.12
CA VAL A 155 13.50 -1.25 2.22
C VAL A 155 12.85 -1.36 3.59
N ALA A 156 12.61 -2.57 4.09
CA ALA A 156 12.05 -2.82 5.41
C ALA A 156 12.88 -2.17 6.52
N GLU A 157 14.21 -2.35 6.50
CA GLU A 157 15.12 -1.70 7.45
C GLU A 157 15.07 -0.17 7.32
N SER A 158 14.96 0.34 6.11
CA SER A 158 14.86 1.78 5.86
C SER A 158 13.59 2.39 6.44
N ILE A 159 12.47 1.65 6.38
CA ILE A 159 11.21 2.00 7.02
C ILE A 159 11.38 1.97 8.54
N LEU A 160 11.94 0.88 9.09
CA LEU A 160 12.15 0.72 10.53
C LEU A 160 13.07 1.79 11.13
N ARG A 161 14.10 2.24 10.39
CA ARG A 161 14.98 3.33 10.85
C ARG A 161 14.29 4.69 10.93
N ARG A 162 13.27 4.92 10.09
CA ARG A 162 12.53 6.20 10.04
C ARG A 162 11.27 6.19 10.90
N CYS A 163 10.75 5.01 11.24
CA CYS A 163 9.55 4.83 12.05
C CYS A 163 8.33 5.63 11.55
N PRO A 164 7.95 5.55 10.26
CA PRO A 164 6.78 6.26 9.75
C PRO A 164 5.53 5.81 10.50
N TYR A 165 4.69 6.78 10.87
CA TYR A 165 3.53 6.55 11.72
C TYR A 165 2.57 5.52 11.12
N GLY A 166 2.08 4.59 11.93
CA GLY A 166 1.04 3.64 11.53
C GLY A 166 1.48 2.60 10.50
N VAL A 167 2.79 2.35 10.33
CA VAL A 167 3.30 1.33 9.40
C VAL A 167 3.58 0.00 10.11
N GLY A 168 3.10 -1.09 9.53
CA GLY A 168 3.38 -2.47 9.94
C GLY A 168 4.25 -3.20 8.91
N LEU A 169 5.15 -4.04 9.42
CA LEU A 169 5.98 -4.94 8.62
C LEU A 169 5.91 -6.34 9.23
N THR A 170 5.39 -7.30 8.46
CA THR A 170 5.28 -8.69 8.87
C THR A 170 6.21 -9.56 8.01
N PRO A 171 7.13 -10.35 8.59
CA PRO A 171 7.96 -11.26 7.80
C PRO A 171 7.12 -12.23 6.98
N VAL A 172 7.52 -12.46 5.73
CA VAL A 172 6.86 -13.41 4.83
C VAL A 172 7.72 -14.66 4.70
N GLU A 173 7.07 -15.82 4.80
CA GLU A 173 7.73 -17.10 4.59
C GLU A 173 8.11 -17.23 3.10
N VAL A 174 9.38 -17.56 2.84
CA VAL A 174 9.92 -17.76 1.50
C VAL A 174 10.46 -19.19 1.40
N LYS A 175 10.01 -19.93 0.39
CA LYS A 175 10.41 -21.32 0.12
C LYS A 175 11.03 -21.46 -1.26
#